data_AF-A0A9D5S090-F1
#
_entry.id   AF-A0A9D5S090-F1
#
_cell.length_a   1.000
_cell.length_b   1.000
_cell.length_c   1.000
_cell.angle_alpha   90.00
_cell.angle_beta   90.00
_cell.angle_gamma   90.00
#
_symmetry.space_group_name_H-M   'P 1'
#
loop_
_entity.id
_entity.type
_entity.pdbx_description
1 polymer ?
#
loop_
_entity_poly.entity_id
_entity_poly.type
_entity_poly.pdbx_seq_one_letter_code
_entity_poly.pdbx_strand_id
1 'polypeptide(L)'
;MDNIEDLWQFVLEHSYQKWENSFGYSDFLKELSEYEKTAVQFGKFNYQIENNGLYGWHINGYSCDYDDLLNFIEKSDFVKKEQFENILGTFNYVIEEIEKLNPNNDFYESDCNTRYQYLDGIQHEYLSLQNEWFEYFQEYLLSNIPDEYVKKINNYNLSKINI
;
A
#
# COMPACT_ATOMS: atom_id res chain seq x y z
N MET A 1 3.69 8.33 25.71
CA MET A 1 3.98 9.00 24.44
C MET A 1 2.71 9.75 24.11
N ASP A 2 2.72 11.09 24.05
CA ASP A 2 1.53 11.83 23.64
C ASP A 2 1.15 11.37 22.22
N ASN A 3 -0.08 10.87 22.10
CA ASN A 3 -0.55 10.08 20.96
C ASN A 3 -0.39 10.85 19.65
N ILE A 4 0.42 10.30 18.74
CA ILE A 4 0.18 10.55 17.33
C ILE A 4 -1.02 9.67 16.98
N GLU A 5 -2.15 10.31 16.65
CA GLU A 5 -3.39 9.61 16.27
C GLU A 5 -3.20 8.73 15.01
N ASP A 6 -2.23 9.08 14.16
CA ASP A 6 -1.85 8.31 12.97
C ASP A 6 -0.33 8.31 12.77
N LEU A 7 0.36 7.30 13.34
CA LEU A 7 1.81 7.16 13.24
C LEU A 7 2.24 6.98 11.78
N TRP A 8 1.46 6.22 11.02
CA TRP A 8 1.73 6.00 9.60
C TRP A 8 1.76 7.30 8.82
N GLN A 9 0.75 8.15 8.97
CA GLN A 9 0.70 9.47 8.31
C GLN A 9 1.91 10.33 8.70
N PHE A 10 2.29 10.33 9.98
CA PHE A 10 3.50 11.04 10.43
C PHE A 10 4.78 10.54 9.74
N VAL A 11 4.93 9.22 9.59
CA VAL A 11 6.08 8.63 8.90
C VAL A 11 6.07 8.98 7.42
N LEU A 12 4.91 8.95 6.77
CA LEU A 12 4.75 9.34 5.36
C LEU A 12 5.18 10.79 5.14
N GLU A 13 4.65 11.73 5.92
CA GLU A 13 4.98 13.15 5.80
C GLU A 13 6.47 13.43 5.91
N HIS A 14 7.15 12.77 6.87
CA HIS A 14 8.59 12.92 7.03
C HIS A 14 9.38 12.26 5.89
N SER A 15 8.91 11.11 5.40
CA SER A 15 9.55 10.40 4.28
C SER A 15 9.48 11.25 3.00
N TYR A 16 8.31 11.82 2.71
CA TYR A 16 8.07 12.63 1.51
C TYR A 16 8.86 13.95 1.47
N GLN A 17 9.43 14.42 2.58
CA GLN A 17 10.40 15.55 2.54
C GLN A 17 11.64 15.22 1.70
N LYS A 18 11.99 13.93 1.54
CA LYS A 18 13.11 13.47 0.71
C LYS A 18 12.74 13.41 -0.79
N TRP A 19 11.46 13.55 -1.13
CA TRP A 19 10.98 13.50 -2.52
C TRP A 19 11.59 14.61 -3.38
N GLU A 20 11.78 15.82 -2.82
CA GLU A 20 12.30 16.98 -3.55
C GLU A 20 13.69 16.75 -4.17
N ASN A 21 14.45 15.80 -3.63
CA ASN A 21 15.79 15.46 -4.10
C ASN A 21 15.81 14.27 -5.08
N SER A 22 14.65 13.71 -5.43
CA SER A 22 14.53 12.45 -6.19
C SER A 22 14.08 12.69 -7.62
N PHE A 23 14.62 11.93 -8.58
CA PHE A 23 14.23 12.00 -10.01
C PHE A 23 13.07 11.07 -10.38
N GLY A 24 12.49 10.35 -9.41
CA GLY A 24 11.35 9.47 -9.60
C GLY A 24 11.14 8.53 -8.40
N TYR A 25 10.09 7.71 -8.46
CA TYR A 25 9.70 6.84 -7.34
C TYR A 25 10.78 5.82 -6.94
N SER A 26 11.44 5.20 -7.93
CA SER A 26 12.52 4.24 -7.63
C SER A 26 13.72 4.91 -6.95
N ASP A 27 14.07 6.13 -7.34
CA ASP A 27 15.17 6.87 -6.71
C ASP A 27 14.77 7.36 -5.32
N PHE A 28 13.52 7.82 -5.16
CA PHE A 28 12.96 8.15 -3.86
C PHE A 28 13.06 6.98 -2.88
N LEU A 29 12.63 5.78 -3.27
CA LEU A 29 12.70 4.59 -2.40
C LEU A 29 14.14 4.22 -1.99
N LYS A 30 15.18 4.62 -2.74
CA LYS A 30 16.58 4.37 -2.38
C LYS A 30 17.10 5.34 -1.30
N GLU A 31 16.47 6.51 -1.16
CA GLU A 31 16.80 7.51 -0.14
C GLU A 31 16.11 7.23 1.21
N LEU A 32 15.22 6.23 1.24
CA LEU A 32 14.48 5.82 2.42
C LEU A 32 15.21 4.70 3.16
N SER A 33 15.16 4.76 4.49
CA SER A 33 15.43 3.59 5.33
C SER A 33 14.38 2.51 5.07
N GLU A 34 14.66 1.24 5.38
CA GLU A 34 13.69 0.16 5.21
C GLU A 34 12.36 0.44 5.95
N TYR A 35 12.41 1.05 7.14
CA TYR A 35 11.22 1.46 7.89
C TYR A 35 10.36 2.47 7.13
N GLU A 36 10.98 3.53 6.59
CA GLU A 36 10.30 4.53 5.78
C GLU A 36 9.80 3.96 4.45
N LYS A 37 10.60 3.10 3.81
CA LYS A 37 10.29 2.47 2.54
C LYS A 37 9.04 1.61 2.64
N THR A 38 8.98 0.74 3.66
CA THR A 38 7.79 -0.06 3.97
C THR A 38 6.59 0.85 4.26
N ALA A 39 6.73 1.89 5.09
CA ALA A 39 5.63 2.82 5.35
C ALA A 39 5.11 3.49 4.05
N VAL A 40 6.01 3.93 3.17
CA VAL A 40 5.69 4.59 1.90
C VAL A 40 4.99 3.66 0.91
N GLN A 41 5.56 2.47 0.65
CA GLN A 41 4.98 1.52 -0.30
C GLN A 41 3.55 1.13 0.10
N PHE A 42 3.34 0.93 1.40
CA PHE A 42 2.08 0.46 1.95
C PHE A 42 1.07 1.62 2.00
N GLY A 43 1.54 2.83 2.35
CA GLY A 43 0.67 4.01 2.41
C GLY A 43 0.18 4.40 1.02
N LYS A 44 1.04 4.23 0.02
CA LYS A 44 0.70 4.41 -1.38
C LYS A 44 -0.30 3.36 -1.87
N PHE A 45 -0.10 2.09 -1.49
CA PHE A 45 -1.08 1.02 -1.77
C PHE A 45 -2.45 1.36 -1.18
N ASN A 46 -2.52 1.71 0.11
CA ASN A 46 -3.77 2.08 0.77
C ASN A 46 -4.43 3.30 0.11
N TYR A 47 -3.67 4.37 -0.13
CA TYR A 47 -4.17 5.58 -0.80
C TYR A 47 -4.74 5.27 -2.19
N GLN A 48 -4.06 4.44 -2.97
CA GLN A 48 -4.54 4.10 -4.32
C GLN A 48 -5.83 3.30 -4.29
N ILE A 49 -5.97 2.36 -3.36
CA ILE A 49 -7.19 1.58 -3.25
C ILE A 49 -8.35 2.45 -2.77
N GLU A 50 -8.14 3.34 -1.80
CA GLU A 50 -9.18 4.25 -1.30
C GLU A 50 -9.71 5.20 -2.38
N ASN A 51 -8.83 5.68 -3.25
CA ASN A 51 -9.19 6.70 -4.24
C ASN A 51 -9.58 6.09 -5.60
N ASN A 52 -8.99 4.96 -5.98
CA ASN A 52 -9.10 4.40 -7.33
C ASN A 52 -9.37 2.88 -7.37
N GLY A 53 -9.44 2.20 -6.22
CA GLY A 53 -9.55 0.75 -6.12
C GLY A 53 -8.28 0.00 -6.55
N LEU A 54 -8.30 -1.33 -6.42
CA LEU A 54 -7.22 -2.23 -6.83
C LEU A 54 -6.89 -2.09 -8.32
N TYR A 55 -7.91 -1.94 -9.17
CA TYR A 55 -7.68 -1.74 -10.60
C TYR A 55 -6.95 -0.41 -10.86
N GLY A 56 -7.34 0.67 -10.17
CA GLY A 56 -6.66 1.95 -10.19
C GLY A 56 -5.20 1.88 -9.73
N TRP A 57 -4.93 1.10 -8.68
CA TRP A 57 -3.57 0.81 -8.22
C TRP A 57 -2.70 0.19 -9.32
N HIS A 58 -3.25 -0.72 -10.12
CA HIS A 58 -2.54 -1.31 -11.26
C HIS A 58 -2.34 -0.34 -12.43
N ILE A 59 -3.43 0.23 -12.99
CA ILE A 59 -3.34 1.05 -14.22
C ILE A 59 -2.54 2.35 -14.04
N ASN A 60 -2.42 2.85 -12.81
CA ASN A 60 -1.58 4.01 -12.50
C ASN A 60 -0.10 3.64 -12.30
N GLY A 61 0.29 2.38 -12.52
CA GLY A 61 1.67 1.91 -12.42
C GLY A 61 2.17 1.73 -10.99
N TYR A 62 1.26 1.65 -10.01
CA TYR A 62 1.62 1.51 -8.59
C TYR A 62 1.68 0.06 -8.12
N SER A 63 1.22 -0.90 -8.94
CA SER A 63 1.40 -2.34 -8.70
C SER A 63 2.84 -2.81 -8.82
N CYS A 64 3.80 -1.92 -9.11
CA CYS A 64 5.23 -2.24 -9.06
C CYS A 64 5.72 -2.66 -7.66
N ASP A 65 4.99 -2.29 -6.60
CA ASP A 65 5.28 -2.68 -5.22
C ASP A 65 4.63 -4.03 -4.83
N TYR A 66 3.99 -4.75 -5.77
CA TYR A 66 3.25 -5.99 -5.50
C TYR A 66 4.11 -7.08 -4.82
N ASP A 67 5.30 -7.34 -5.35
CA ASP A 67 6.19 -8.36 -4.78
C ASP A 67 6.67 -7.98 -3.37
N ASP A 68 6.95 -6.70 -3.13
CA ASP A 68 7.36 -6.19 -1.82
C ASP A 68 6.22 -6.31 -0.79
N LEU A 69 4.98 -6.01 -1.21
CA LEU A 69 3.78 -6.20 -0.38
C LEU A 69 3.59 -7.68 -0.01
N LEU A 70 3.65 -8.59 -0.97
CA LEU A 70 3.50 -10.03 -0.69
C LEU A 70 4.64 -10.55 0.20
N ASN A 71 5.88 -10.19 -0.08
CA ASN A 71 7.04 -10.60 0.72
C ASN A 71 6.95 -10.15 2.18
N PHE A 72 6.36 -8.98 2.41
CA PHE A 72 6.09 -8.49 3.77
C PHE A 72 5.00 -9.32 4.43
N ILE A 73 3.85 -9.48 3.76
CA ILE A 73 2.68 -10.20 4.29
C ILE A 73 3.03 -11.65 4.62
N GLU A 74 3.80 -12.33 3.78
CA GLU A 74 4.25 -13.70 4.00
C GLU A 74 4.99 -13.85 5.34
N LYS A 75 5.89 -12.91 5.63
CA LYS A 75 6.74 -12.86 6.84
C LYS A 75 6.05 -12.25 8.06
N SER A 76 4.89 -11.63 7.85
CA SER A 76 4.11 -10.98 8.89
C SER A 76 3.36 -11.99 9.77
N ASP A 77 2.96 -11.53 10.94
CA ASP A 77 2.02 -12.19 11.86
C ASP A 77 0.57 -11.70 11.67
N PHE A 78 0.28 -11.02 10.56
CA PHE A 78 -1.08 -10.58 10.25
C PHE A 78 -2.04 -11.77 10.15
N VAL A 79 -3.07 -11.78 11.00
CA VAL A 79 -3.99 -12.91 11.16
C VAL A 79 -4.67 -13.30 9.84
N LYS A 80 -4.98 -12.31 8.99
CA LYS A 80 -5.66 -12.52 7.71
C LYS A 80 -4.72 -12.55 6.51
N LYS A 81 -3.43 -12.83 6.72
CA LYS A 81 -2.43 -12.85 5.64
C LYS A 81 -2.79 -13.78 4.48
N GLU A 82 -3.28 -14.99 4.74
CA GLU A 82 -3.68 -15.92 3.67
C GLU A 82 -4.83 -15.34 2.83
N GLN A 83 -5.79 -14.66 3.46
CA GLN A 83 -6.89 -14.02 2.74
C GLN A 83 -6.38 -12.84 1.91
N PHE A 84 -5.48 -12.02 2.47
CA PHE A 84 -4.85 -10.90 1.77
C PHE A 84 -4.04 -11.37 0.56
N GLU A 85 -3.21 -12.40 0.71
CA GLU A 85 -2.43 -13.04 -0.35
C GLU A 85 -3.33 -13.60 -1.45
N ASN A 86 -4.43 -14.28 -1.08
CA ASN A 86 -5.38 -14.82 -2.06
C ASN A 86 -6.09 -13.72 -2.86
N ILE A 87 -6.48 -12.62 -2.21
CA ILE A 87 -7.11 -11.47 -2.88
C ILE A 87 -6.15 -10.85 -3.90
N LEU A 88 -4.92 -10.54 -3.48
CA LEU A 88 -3.93 -9.94 -4.38
C LEU A 88 -3.47 -10.90 -5.48
N GLY A 89 -3.28 -12.18 -5.17
CA GLY A 89 -2.93 -13.20 -6.15
C GLY A 89 -4.02 -13.39 -7.20
N THR A 90 -5.29 -13.42 -6.78
CA THR A 90 -6.44 -13.51 -7.70
C THR A 90 -6.55 -12.25 -8.55
N PHE A 91 -6.37 -11.06 -7.95
CA PHE A 91 -6.33 -9.80 -8.69
C PHE A 91 -5.26 -9.84 -9.79
N ASN A 92 -4.02 -10.16 -9.45
CA ASN A 92 -2.91 -10.19 -10.41
C ASN A 92 -3.16 -11.22 -11.53
N TYR A 93 -3.66 -12.41 -11.19
CA TYR A 93 -4.02 -13.42 -12.18
C TYR A 93 -5.06 -12.90 -13.18
N VAL A 94 -6.12 -12.24 -12.72
CA VAL A 94 -7.17 -11.73 -13.60
C VAL A 94 -6.65 -10.62 -14.51
N ILE A 95 -5.79 -9.74 -14.00
CA ILE A 95 -5.12 -8.71 -14.80
C ILE A 95 -4.28 -9.35 -15.92
N GLU A 96 -3.43 -10.31 -15.60
CA GLU A 96 -2.63 -11.03 -16.60
C GLU A 96 -3.51 -11.70 -17.66
N GLU A 97 -4.65 -12.26 -17.27
CA GLU A 97 -5.59 -12.87 -18.20
C GLU A 97 -6.30 -11.85 -19.10
N ILE A 98 -6.56 -10.63 -18.61
CA ILE A 98 -7.06 -9.53 -19.43
C ILE A 98 -6.00 -9.12 -20.46
N GLU A 99 -4.74 -8.97 -20.04
CA GLU A 99 -3.63 -8.55 -20.92
C GLU A 99 -3.33 -9.57 -22.03
N LYS A 100 -3.64 -10.86 -21.81
CA LYS A 100 -3.48 -11.94 -22.81
C LYS A 100 -4.63 -12.01 -23.82
N LEU A 101 -5.74 -11.28 -23.62
CA LEU A 101 -6.88 -11.32 -24.53
C LEU A 101 -6.49 -10.81 -25.92
N ASN A 102 -6.94 -11.51 -26.97
CA ASN A 102 -6.73 -11.07 -28.34
C ASN A 102 -7.75 -9.96 -28.70
N PRO A 103 -7.29 -8.72 -28.99
CA PRO A 103 -8.20 -7.61 -29.32
C PRO A 103 -8.99 -7.82 -30.62
N ASN A 104 -8.56 -8.75 -31.47
CA ASN A 104 -9.25 -9.09 -32.72
C ASN A 104 -10.30 -10.19 -32.56
N ASN A 105 -10.56 -10.67 -31.33
CA ASN A 105 -11.62 -11.64 -31.07
C ASN A 105 -12.98 -10.93 -31.02
N ASP A 106 -13.99 -11.48 -31.71
CA ASP A 106 -15.36 -10.95 -31.72
C ASP A 106 -16.00 -10.84 -30.32
N PHE A 107 -15.51 -11.63 -29.36
CA PHE A 107 -15.94 -11.62 -27.96
C PHE A 107 -15.05 -10.78 -27.03
N TYR A 108 -14.00 -10.12 -27.53
CA TYR A 108 -13.00 -9.40 -26.72
C TYR A 108 -13.63 -8.46 -25.69
N GLU A 109 -14.55 -7.60 -26.12
CA GLU A 109 -15.20 -6.63 -25.24
C GLU A 109 -16.05 -7.31 -24.15
N SER A 110 -16.79 -8.35 -24.52
CA SER A 110 -17.57 -9.14 -23.55
C SER A 110 -16.67 -9.82 -22.52
N ASP A 111 -15.57 -10.39 -23.00
CA ASP A 111 -14.57 -11.09 -22.17
C ASP A 111 -13.85 -10.16 -21.20
N CYS A 112 -13.51 -8.95 -21.65
CA CYS A 112 -12.98 -7.88 -20.80
C CYS A 112 -14.02 -7.49 -19.73
N ASN A 113 -15.26 -7.21 -20.13
CA ASN A 113 -16.32 -6.77 -19.22
C ASN A 113 -16.59 -7.78 -18.11
N THR A 114 -16.65 -9.08 -18.43
CA THR A 114 -16.81 -10.13 -17.42
C THR A 114 -15.65 -10.16 -16.43
N ARG A 115 -14.41 -9.98 -16.89
CA ARG A 115 -13.23 -9.97 -16.00
C ARG A 115 -13.17 -8.70 -15.15
N TYR A 116 -13.53 -7.54 -15.70
CA TYR A 116 -13.63 -6.29 -14.92
C TYR A 116 -14.70 -6.39 -13.82
N GLN A 117 -15.86 -6.98 -14.12
CA GLN A 117 -16.89 -7.25 -13.10
C GLN A 117 -16.38 -8.19 -11.99
N TYR A 118 -15.51 -9.14 -12.34
CA TYR A 118 -14.89 -10.01 -11.35
C TYR A 118 -13.86 -9.24 -10.49
N LEU A 119 -13.10 -8.31 -11.07
CA LEU A 119 -12.21 -7.42 -10.31
C LEU A 119 -12.96 -6.56 -9.29
N ASP A 120 -14.18 -6.10 -9.60
CA ASP A 120 -15.03 -5.38 -8.64
C ASP A 120 -15.37 -6.26 -7.42
N GLY A 121 -15.62 -7.56 -7.64
CA GLY A 121 -15.79 -8.53 -6.56
C GLY A 121 -14.56 -8.63 -5.65
N ILE A 122 -13.37 -8.74 -6.26
CA ILE A 122 -12.10 -8.79 -5.53
C ILE A 122 -11.85 -7.50 -4.74
N GLN A 123 -12.19 -6.35 -5.29
CA GLN A 123 -12.15 -5.06 -4.58
C GLN A 123 -13.03 -5.10 -3.32
N HIS A 124 -14.25 -5.62 -3.41
CA HIS A 124 -15.13 -5.74 -2.25
C HIS A 124 -14.56 -6.69 -1.17
N GLU A 125 -13.95 -7.79 -1.59
CA GLU A 125 -13.24 -8.68 -0.66
C GLU A 125 -12.09 -7.96 0.05
N TYR A 126 -11.27 -7.19 -0.67
CA TYR A 126 -10.21 -6.38 -0.07
C TYR A 126 -10.77 -5.35 0.93
N LEU A 127 -11.81 -4.60 0.56
CA LEU A 127 -12.40 -3.59 1.44
C LEU A 127 -12.94 -4.18 2.75
N SER A 128 -13.31 -5.47 2.75
CA SER A 128 -13.68 -6.18 3.99
C SER A 128 -12.52 -6.40 4.96
N LEU A 129 -11.28 -6.27 4.48
CA LEU A 129 -10.04 -6.45 5.25
C LEU A 129 -9.32 -5.15 5.57
N GLN A 130 -9.67 -4.06 4.88
CA GLN A 130 -8.88 -2.83 4.88
C GLN A 130 -8.64 -2.27 6.28
N ASN A 131 -9.66 -2.27 7.15
CA ASN A 131 -9.52 -1.74 8.51
C ASN A 131 -8.56 -2.59 9.37
N GLU A 132 -8.72 -3.92 9.33
CA GLU A 132 -7.84 -4.83 10.08
C GLU A 132 -6.40 -4.77 9.58
N TRP A 133 -6.23 -4.59 8.27
CA TRP A 133 -4.94 -4.34 7.65
C TRP A 133 -4.32 -3.03 8.12
N PHE A 134 -5.09 -1.94 8.12
CA PHE A 134 -4.64 -0.63 8.58
C PHE A 134 -4.22 -0.67 10.05
N GLU A 135 -5.05 -1.26 10.92
CA GLU A 135 -4.77 -1.42 12.34
C GLU A 135 -3.50 -2.24 12.57
N TYR A 136 -3.38 -3.39 11.90
CA TYR A 136 -2.18 -4.20 11.95
C TYR A 136 -0.92 -3.42 11.57
N PHE A 137 -0.98 -2.66 10.47
CA PHE A 137 0.20 -1.95 9.99
C PHE A 137 0.60 -0.80 10.92
N GLN A 138 -0.36 -0.11 11.55
CA GLN A 138 -0.08 0.89 12.59
C GLN A 138 0.64 0.26 13.79
N GLU A 139 0.18 -0.90 14.26
CA GLU A 139 0.82 -1.64 15.35
C GLU A 139 2.23 -2.13 14.97
N TYR A 140 2.41 -2.60 13.74
CA TYR A 140 3.71 -2.98 13.20
C TYR A 140 4.68 -1.78 13.20
N LEU A 141 4.26 -0.61 12.72
CA LEU A 141 5.09 0.60 12.70
C LEU A 141 5.47 1.03 14.11
N LEU A 142 4.54 0.95 15.07
CA LEU A 142 4.81 1.29 16.46
C LEU A 142 5.81 0.33 17.10
N SER A 143 5.66 -0.97 16.84
CA SER A 143 6.51 -2.02 17.41
C SER A 143 7.94 -2.00 16.85
N ASN A 144 8.11 -1.45 15.65
CA ASN A 144 9.39 -1.38 14.94
C ASN A 144 9.93 0.05 14.82
N ILE A 145 9.44 0.98 15.63
CA ILE A 145 9.80 2.40 15.51
C ILE A 145 11.30 2.62 15.81
N PRO A 146 12.06 3.24 14.88
CA PRO A 146 13.46 3.57 15.14
C PRO A 146 13.62 4.72 16.15
N ASP A 147 14.73 4.72 16.90
CA ASP A 147 15.08 5.79 17.86
C ASP A 147 15.03 7.20 17.23
N GLU A 148 15.40 7.31 15.95
CA GLU A 148 15.32 8.56 15.21
C GLU A 148 13.87 9.08 15.15
N TYR A 149 12.90 8.20 14.87
CA TYR A 149 11.49 8.57 14.82
C TYR A 149 10.93 8.86 16.21
N VAL A 150 11.35 8.12 17.24
CA VAL A 150 11.01 8.47 18.64
C VAL A 150 11.44 9.92 18.97
N LYS A 151 12.64 10.33 18.55
CA LYS A 151 13.11 11.72 18.73
C LYS A 151 12.30 12.72 17.90
N LYS A 152 12.01 12.43 16.63
CA LYS A 152 11.19 13.29 15.76
C LYS A 152 9.80 13.54 16.37
N ILE A 153 9.15 12.48 16.86
CA ILE A 153 7.83 12.54 17.50
C ILE A 153 7.87 13.39 18.77
N ASN A 154 8.85 13.16 19.64
CA ASN A 154 9.00 13.96 20.87
C ASN A 154 9.20 15.45 20.55
N ASN A 155 10.03 15.77 19.56
CA ASN A 155 10.24 17.16 19.12
C ASN A 155 8.96 17.78 18.54
N TYR A 156 8.21 17.02 17.74
CA TYR A 156 6.94 17.45 17.18
C TYR A 156 5.90 17.75 18.28
N ASN A 157 5.76 16.87 19.26
CA ASN A 157 4.84 17.08 20.39
C ASN A 157 5.24 18.30 21.24
N LEU A 158 6.54 18.49 21.50
CA LEU A 158 7.04 19.69 22.18
C LEU A 158 6.74 20.98 21.41
N SER A 159 6.77 20.94 20.07
CA SER A 159 6.44 22.11 19.24
C SER A 159 4.96 22.49 19.31
N LYS A 160 4.06 21.52 19.51
CA LYS A 160 2.61 21.75 19.67
C LYS A 160 2.23 22.36 21.02
N ILE A 161 3.00 22.08 22.08
CA ILE A 161 2.74 22.60 23.43
C ILE A 161 3.17 24.06 23.57
N ASN A 162 4.08 24.54 22.71
CA ASN A 162 4.63 25.90 22.75
C ASN A 162 3.87 26.91 21.84
N ILE A 163 2.66 26.57 21.41
CA ILE A 163 1.72 27.44 20.69
C ILE A 163 0.51 27.69 21.60
#